data_AF-A0A497GH80-F1
#
_entry.id   AF-A0A497GH80-F1
#
_cell.length_a   1.000
_cell.length_b   1.000
_cell.length_c   1.000
_cell.angle_alpha   90.00
_cell.angle_beta   90.00
_cell.angle_gamma   90.00
#
_symmetry.space_group_name_H-M   'P 1'
#
loop_
_entity.id
_entity.type
_entity.pdbx_description
1 polymer ?
#
loop_
_entity_poly.entity_id
_entity_poly.type
_entity_poly.pdbx_seq_one_letter_code
_entity_poly.pdbx_strand_id
1 'polypeptide(L)' 'MCARVGYNGVWKFFDGNPVVKGVSFIVGSGEIVCLLGPNGSGKSTLFRMALGL' A
#
# COMPACT_ATOMS: atom_id res chain seq x y z
N MET A 1 6.45 21.36 6.58
CA MET A 1 6.99 20.02 6.88
C MET A 1 6.77 19.16 5.63
N CYS A 2 7.82 18.57 5.07
CA CYS A 2 7.77 17.79 3.83
C CYS A 2 7.87 16.31 4.22
N ALA A 3 6.77 15.56 4.14
CA ALA A 3 6.72 14.16 4.57
C ALA A 3 6.70 13.23 3.35
N ARG A 4 7.33 12.05 3.48
CA ARG A 4 7.28 10.98 2.50
C ARG A 4 6.59 9.77 3.12
N VAL A 5 5.83 9.04 2.32
CA VAL A 5 5.17 7.79 2.74
C VAL A 5 5.67 6.67 1.84
N GLY A 6 5.99 5.50 2.38
CA GLY A 6 6.44 4.40 1.56
C GLY A 6 6.38 3.04 2.24
N TYR A 7 6.49 2.02 1.42
CA TYR A 7 6.63 0.64 1.83
C TYR A 7 7.90 0.03 1.25
N ASN A 8 8.45 -0.93 1.98
CA ASN A 8 9.57 -1.74 1.54
C ASN A 8 9.21 -3.23 1.74
N GLY A 9 8.87 -3.90 0.65
CA GLY A 9 8.63 -5.34 0.60
C GLY A 9 7.48 -5.82 1.49
N VAL A 10 6.42 -5.02 1.66
CA VAL A 10 5.38 -5.33 2.65
C VAL A 10 4.46 -6.46 2.20
N TRP A 11 4.06 -7.27 3.16
CA TRP A 11 3.11 -8.36 3.00
C TRP A 11 1.92 -8.17 3.93
N LYS A 12 0.74 -8.58 3.46
CA LYS A 12 -0.46 -8.69 4.29
C LYS A 12 -1.20 -9.97 3.98
N PHE A 13 -1.55 -10.69 5.03
CA PHE A 13 -2.32 -11.92 4.97
C PHE A 13 -3.65 -11.73 5.70
N PHE A 14 -4.69 -12.36 5.18
CA PHE A 14 -5.96 -12.59 5.86
C PHE A 14 -6.26 -14.09 5.77
N ASP A 15 -6.49 -14.74 6.91
CA ASP A 15 -6.76 -16.18 6.99
C ASP A 15 -5.74 -17.04 6.23
N GLY A 16 -4.45 -16.68 6.35
CA GLY A 16 -3.34 -17.36 5.65
C GLY A 16 -3.22 -17.01 4.16
N ASN A 17 -4.17 -16.29 3.58
CA ASN A 17 -4.14 -15.90 2.17
C ASN A 17 -3.41 -14.56 1.98
N PRO A 18 -2.37 -14.49 1.14
CA PRO A 18 -1.66 -13.25 0.87
C PRO A 18 -2.48 -12.30 -0.02
N VAL A 19 -2.88 -11.16 0.55
CA VAL A 19 -3.63 -10.09 -0.14
C VAL A 19 -2.69 -8.98 -0.65
N VAL A 20 -1.60 -8.70 0.06
CA VAL A 20 -0.50 -7.84 -0.41
C VAL A 20 0.78 -8.65 -0.39
N LYS A 21 1.54 -8.61 -1.49
CA LYS A 21 2.69 -9.51 -1.76
C LYS A 21 3.94 -8.71 -2.10
N GLY A 22 4.81 -8.50 -1.11
CA GLY A 22 6.13 -7.90 -1.32
C GLY A 22 6.10 -6.51 -1.98
N VAL A 23 5.12 -5.66 -1.65
CA VAL A 23 4.95 -4.37 -2.32
C VAL A 23 5.95 -3.34 -1.79
N SER A 24 6.61 -2.63 -2.71
CA SER A 24 7.51 -1.51 -2.41
C SER A 24 7.12 -0.29 -3.24
N PHE A 25 7.00 0.86 -2.58
CA PHE A 25 6.89 2.16 -3.26
C PHE A 25 7.26 3.29 -2.30
N ILE A 26 7.50 4.47 -2.86
CA ILE A 26 7.69 5.72 -2.12
C ILE A 26 6.81 6.77 -2.80
N VAL A 27 6.08 7.55 -2.01
CA VAL A 27 5.36 8.76 -2.41
C VAL A 27 6.02 9.94 -1.73
N GLY A 28 6.53 10.85 -2.54
CA GLY A 28 7.12 12.11 -2.14
C GLY A 28 6.09 13.12 -1.63
N SER A 29 6.58 14.15 -0.94
CA SER A 29 5.72 15.26 -0.53
C SER A 29 5.21 16.02 -1.75
N GLY A 30 3.90 16.24 -1.81
CA GLY A 30 3.25 16.93 -2.94
C GLY A 30 3.07 16.04 -4.18
N GLU A 31 3.49 14.78 -4.15
CA GLU A 31 3.21 13.85 -5.23
C GLU A 31 1.76 13.35 -5.15
N ILE A 32 1.09 13.32 -6.31
CA ILE A 32 -0.23 12.74 -6.48
C ILE A 32 -0.04 11.41 -7.20
N VAL A 33 -0.41 10.32 -6.52
CA VAL A 33 -0.26 8.95 -7.05
C VAL A 33 -1.62 8.27 -7.08
N CYS A 34 -1.89 7.55 -8.17
CA CYS A 34 -3.09 6.73 -8.32
C CYS A 34 -2.71 5.24 -8.33
N LEU A 35 -3.33 4.47 -7.44
CA LEU A 35 -3.17 3.02 -7.41
C LEU A 35 -4.31 2.36 -8.20
N LEU A 36 -3.98 1.79 -9.36
CA LEU A 36 -4.93 1.16 -10.28
C LEU A 36 -4.89 -0.36 -10.19
N GLY A 37 -6.00 -1.01 -10.55
CA GLY A 37 -6.11 -2.47 -10.63
C GLY A 37 -7.55 -2.99 -10.47
N PRO A 38 -7.80 -4.28 -10.74
CA PRO A 38 -9.14 -4.86 -10.67
C PRO A 38 -9.70 -4.94 -9.23
N ASN A 39 -11.01 -5.10 -9.09
CA ASN A 39 -11.62 -5.32 -7.78
C ASN A 39 -11.01 -6.54 -7.07
N GLY A 40 -10.78 -6.42 -5.75
CA GLY A 40 -10.13 -7.47 -4.96
C GLY A 40 -8.59 -7.50 -5.02
N SER A 41 -7.92 -6.64 -5.80
CA SER A 41 -6.46 -6.66 -5.94
C SER A 41 -5.65 -6.14 -4.73
N GLY A 42 -6.30 -5.88 -3.58
CA GLY A 42 -5.61 -5.43 -2.35
C GLY A 42 -5.34 -3.93 -2.23
N LYS A 43 -5.88 -3.06 -3.12
CA LYS A 43 -5.65 -1.61 -3.08
C LYS A 43 -6.09 -0.93 -1.78
N SER A 44 -7.34 -1.16 -1.36
CA SER A 44 -7.87 -0.59 -0.12
C SER A 44 -7.14 -1.14 1.10
N THR A 45 -6.72 -2.41 1.07
CA THR A 45 -5.85 -3.02 2.09
C THR A 45 -4.53 -2.28 2.19
N LEU A 46 -3.91 -1.96 1.04
CA LEU A 46 -2.65 -1.25 0.97
C LEU A 46 -2.76 0.20 1.45
N PHE A 47 -3.89 0.88 1.23
CA PHE A 47 -4.16 2.19 1.83
C PHE A 47 -4.39 2.11 3.35
N ARG A 48 -5.16 1.12 3.82
CA ARG A 48 -5.41 0.93 5.27
C ARG A 48 -4.12 0.72 6.03
N MET A 49 -3.22 -0.11 5.52
CA MET A 49 -1.89 -0.29 6.10
C MET A 49 -1.09 1.03 6.22
N ALA A 50 -1.29 1.98 5.29
CA ALA A 50 -0.49 3.21 5.25
C ALA A 50 -1.00 4.20 6.30
N LEU A 51 -2.29 4.08 6.62
CA LEU A 51 -2.98 4.81 7.66
C LEU A 51 -2.86 4.12 9.04
N GLY A 52 -2.25 2.93 9.10
CA GLY A 52 -2.13 2.15 10.35
C GLY A 52 -3.42 1.45 10.78
N LEU A 53 -4.30 1.11 9.85
CA LEU A 53 -5.59 0.41 10.04
C LEU A 53 -5.50 -1.06 9.62
#